data_AF-A0A1D8GC48-F1
#
_entry.id   AF-A0A1D8GC48-F1
#
_cell.length_a   1.000
_cell.length_b   1.000
_cell.length_c   1.000
_cell.angle_alpha   90.00
_cell.angle_beta   90.00
_cell.angle_gamma   90.00
#
_symmetry.space_group_name_H-M   'P 1'
#
loop_
_entity.id
_entity.type
_entity.pdbx_description
1 polymer ?
#
loop_
_entity_poly.entity_id
_entity_poly.type
_entity_poly.pdbx_seq_one_letter_code
_entity_poly.pdbx_strand_id
1 'polypeptide(L)'
;MGINLHEGLIEEIRNRSDIVEAVSKYVNLKKAGSNYKGLCPFHHEKTPSFIVSEEKQLYHCFGCGEGGDIINFIMKMENLDFIDAVTTLGEKAGIRIEEASSKEEKKEFENRNRIYEMNREAALFFYSNLIKKENKGLEYLKERKVDLSTIKKFGLGYAENQWEALNNYLLKKGYTQEMILSAGLVLKRNQKDGCYDRFRNRIIFPIINTTGKVIGFGGRALGDEQPKYLNSPETSVFNKGRNLYGLNTAKKVLGKEKRMIVVEGYMDVISLSQRGISNVVASLGTALTKEQAALLKRYTDEVYIAYDGDSAGQAAALRGLEVLGEAGCDVKVVIFTQGKDPDEIITKKGKKVFLDELEGALSLIDYKITLVKKENDLTTIEGRIKFVKAIAEIIKQLKSPVEVDAYIKKISIEAQISEDAIKTEIYGNNRYNQPVKMHKPIVSGEKHRSKFERHTNKYNIESIQPTEKLGYLEAERGILKLMLMNKQYFNNVVSTFPELNFTDPVHKKIAKLVARAYEDMDVIDMDSLMNQLDINEITILHNIKKVIIPEDNTQKALIDFMNQIQKFDLMKRKKDIETELKEMEKKENKSQMEIARIRELCIQLEKILKELKHL
;
A
#
# COMPACT_ATOMS: atom_id res chain seq x y z
N MET A 1 -18.75 0.20 15.83
CA MET A 1 -19.77 0.74 16.74
C MET A 1 -19.85 2.23 16.47
N GLY A 2 -21.04 2.72 16.12
CA GLY A 2 -21.24 4.09 15.65
C GLY A 2 -21.37 5.04 16.83
N ILE A 3 -20.60 6.13 16.79
CA ILE A 3 -20.53 7.19 17.80
C ILE A 3 -21.74 8.10 17.62
N ASN A 4 -22.55 8.28 18.68
CA ASN A 4 -23.69 9.20 18.67
C ASN A 4 -23.30 10.58 19.21
N LEU A 5 -22.58 11.35 18.40
CA LEU A 5 -22.62 12.81 18.49
C LEU A 5 -24.07 13.28 18.22
N HIS A 6 -24.52 14.42 18.78
CA HIS A 6 -25.87 14.94 18.52
C HIS A 6 -25.98 15.08 17.00
N GLU A 7 -26.84 14.29 16.35
CA GLU A 7 -26.92 14.24 14.89
C GLU A 7 -27.05 15.65 14.30
N GLY A 8 -27.80 16.53 14.97
CA GLY A 8 -27.93 17.95 14.61
C GLY A 8 -26.63 18.75 14.63
N LEU A 9 -25.69 18.49 15.56
CA LEU A 9 -24.38 19.18 15.59
C LEU A 9 -23.46 18.67 14.48
N ILE A 10 -23.46 17.36 14.22
CA ILE A 10 -22.70 16.78 13.10
C ILE A 10 -23.25 17.30 11.78
N GLU A 11 -24.58 17.35 11.63
CA GLU A 11 -25.24 17.96 10.48
C GLU A 11 -24.91 19.43 10.37
N GLU A 12 -24.89 20.20 11.46
CA GLU A 12 -24.51 21.62 11.41
C GLU A 12 -23.06 21.80 10.92
N ILE A 13 -22.13 20.97 11.41
CA ILE A 13 -20.73 20.96 10.97
C ILE A 13 -20.63 20.57 9.49
N ARG A 14 -21.36 19.55 9.04
CA ARG A 14 -21.44 19.15 7.62
C ARG A 14 -22.00 20.28 6.76
N ASN A 15 -23.09 20.92 7.19
CA ASN A 15 -23.77 21.98 6.45
C ASN A 15 -22.92 23.25 6.34
N ARG A 16 -22.08 23.54 7.32
CA ARG A 16 -21.14 24.68 7.28
C ARG A 16 -19.82 24.38 6.57
N SER A 17 -19.58 23.13 6.19
CA SER A 17 -18.31 22.71 5.61
C SER A 17 -18.51 22.18 4.21
N ASP A 18 -18.13 22.99 3.20
CA ASP A 18 -18.22 22.58 1.80
C ASP A 18 -17.17 21.51 1.47
N ILE A 19 -17.63 20.31 1.07
CA ILE A 19 -16.76 19.20 0.68
C ILE A 19 -15.88 19.53 -0.53
N VAL A 20 -16.36 20.31 -1.50
CA VAL A 20 -15.59 20.69 -2.69
C VAL A 20 -14.44 21.60 -2.27
N GLU A 21 -14.71 22.60 -1.44
CA GLU A 21 -13.67 23.50 -0.92
C GLU A 21 -12.65 22.75 -0.06
N ALA A 22 -13.12 21.87 0.82
CA ALA A 22 -12.27 21.08 1.69
C ALA A 22 -11.35 20.13 0.91
N VAL A 23 -11.91 19.40 -0.08
CA VAL A 23 -11.13 18.49 -0.93
C VAL A 23 -10.17 19.25 -1.85
N SER A 24 -10.59 20.40 -2.40
CA SER A 24 -9.77 21.20 -3.32
C SER A 24 -8.46 21.70 -2.72
N LYS A 25 -8.35 21.72 -1.37
CA LYS A 25 -7.10 22.02 -0.65
C LYS A 25 -6.04 20.93 -0.81
N TYR A 26 -6.45 19.71 -1.18
CA TYR A 26 -5.59 18.54 -1.27
C TYR A 26 -5.54 17.94 -2.68
N VAL A 27 -6.64 18.03 -3.44
CA VAL A 27 -6.79 17.43 -4.76
C VAL A 27 -7.11 18.50 -5.79
N ASN A 28 -6.42 18.47 -6.92
CA ASN A 28 -6.77 19.33 -8.05
C ASN A 28 -8.06 18.82 -8.73
N LEU A 29 -9.19 19.39 -8.33
CA LEU A 29 -10.51 19.05 -8.84
C LEU A 29 -10.85 19.85 -10.11
N LYS A 30 -11.39 19.18 -11.12
CA LYS A 30 -11.96 19.79 -12.33
C LYS A 30 -13.46 19.54 -12.40
N LYS A 31 -14.23 20.55 -12.80
CA LYS A 31 -15.68 20.41 -12.97
C LYS A 31 -15.99 19.43 -14.11
N ALA A 32 -16.93 18.51 -13.87
CA ALA A 32 -17.36 17.47 -14.78
C ALA A 32 -18.89 17.28 -14.62
N GLY A 33 -19.67 18.03 -15.42
CA GLY A 33 -21.12 18.09 -15.26
C GLY A 33 -21.51 18.78 -13.95
N SER A 34 -22.40 18.15 -13.18
CA SER A 34 -22.82 18.60 -11.84
C SER A 34 -21.84 18.21 -10.71
N ASN A 35 -20.81 17.43 -11.01
CA ASN A 35 -19.82 16.98 -10.04
C ASN A 35 -18.42 17.52 -10.35
N TYR A 36 -17.47 17.26 -9.47
CA TYR A 36 -16.05 17.53 -9.64
C TYR A 36 -15.29 16.22 -9.71
N LYS A 37 -14.21 16.19 -10.49
CA LYS A 37 -13.42 15.01 -10.77
C LYS A 37 -11.93 15.30 -10.61
N GLY A 38 -11.21 14.39 -9.96
CA GLY A 38 -9.77 14.47 -9.72
C GLY A 38 -9.12 13.10 -9.61
N LEU A 39 -7.80 13.10 -9.41
CA LEU A 39 -7.07 11.88 -9.03
C LEU A 39 -7.33 11.62 -7.54
N CYS A 40 -7.54 10.36 -7.19
CA CYS A 40 -7.78 9.98 -5.81
C CYS A 40 -6.54 10.21 -4.93
N PRO A 41 -6.66 10.89 -3.78
CA PRO A 41 -5.55 11.09 -2.85
C PRO A 41 -5.24 9.83 -2.01
N PHE A 42 -6.07 8.79 -2.10
CA PHE A 42 -5.99 7.59 -1.25
C PHE A 42 -5.41 6.37 -1.95
N HIS A 43 -5.26 6.40 -3.27
CA HIS A 43 -4.64 5.31 -4.04
C HIS A 43 -4.06 5.84 -5.35
N HIS A 44 -3.15 5.09 -5.95
CA HIS A 44 -2.49 5.49 -7.17
C HIS A 44 -3.31 5.14 -8.43
N GLU A 45 -3.59 6.15 -9.24
CA GLU A 45 -4.26 6.01 -10.53
C GLU A 45 -3.77 7.04 -11.54
N LYS A 46 -3.81 6.71 -12.84
CA LYS A 46 -3.46 7.63 -13.94
C LYS A 46 -4.68 8.34 -14.53
N THR A 47 -5.84 7.74 -14.38
CA THR A 47 -7.12 8.28 -14.86
C THR A 47 -7.91 8.79 -13.66
N PRO A 48 -8.38 10.04 -13.64
CA PRO A 48 -9.22 10.54 -12.57
C PRO A 48 -10.41 9.62 -12.30
N SER A 49 -10.52 9.06 -11.11
CA SER A 49 -11.70 8.29 -10.66
C SER A 49 -12.30 8.83 -9.36
N PHE A 50 -11.69 9.85 -8.77
CA PHE A 50 -12.20 10.53 -7.59
C PHE A 50 -13.25 11.54 -7.98
N ILE A 51 -14.50 11.31 -7.59
CA ILE A 51 -15.64 12.18 -7.85
C ILE A 51 -16.08 12.81 -6.54
N VAL A 52 -16.31 14.12 -6.57
CA VAL A 52 -16.88 14.90 -5.46
C VAL A 52 -18.17 15.52 -5.95
N SER A 53 -19.26 15.27 -5.23
CA SER A 53 -20.58 15.83 -5.53
C SER A 53 -20.84 17.01 -4.61
N GLU A 54 -20.97 18.21 -5.19
CA GLU A 54 -21.33 19.43 -4.47
C GLU A 54 -22.77 19.35 -3.94
N GLU A 55 -23.69 18.84 -4.75
CA GLU A 55 -25.10 18.68 -4.36
C GLU A 55 -25.27 17.64 -3.24
N LYS A 56 -24.61 16.48 -3.36
CA LYS A 56 -24.75 15.41 -2.36
C LYS A 56 -23.84 15.58 -1.15
N GLN A 57 -22.88 16.51 -1.19
CA GLN A 57 -21.82 16.67 -0.18
C GLN A 57 -21.07 15.36 0.14
N LEU A 58 -20.81 14.55 -0.88
CA LEU A 58 -20.15 13.25 -0.78
C LEU A 58 -19.00 13.12 -1.79
N TYR A 59 -17.99 12.33 -1.44
CA TYR A 59 -16.97 11.88 -2.38
C TYR A 59 -17.03 10.37 -2.58
N HIS A 60 -16.60 9.92 -3.75
CA HIS A 60 -16.38 8.51 -4.03
C HIS A 60 -15.29 8.33 -5.08
N CYS A 61 -14.40 7.37 -4.84
CA CYS A 61 -13.35 6.96 -5.74
C CYS A 61 -13.73 5.64 -6.41
N PHE A 62 -13.94 5.67 -7.71
CA PHE A 62 -14.27 4.47 -8.50
C PHE A 62 -13.07 3.55 -8.78
N GLY A 63 -11.86 3.97 -8.42
CA GLY A 63 -10.63 3.19 -8.51
C GLY A 63 -10.42 2.26 -7.31
N CYS A 64 -10.45 2.81 -6.09
CA CYS A 64 -10.22 2.05 -4.85
C CYS A 64 -11.46 1.81 -3.98
N GLY A 65 -12.63 2.35 -4.34
CA GLY A 65 -13.87 2.21 -3.57
C GLY A 65 -13.94 3.12 -2.33
N GLU A 66 -12.96 4.02 -2.16
CA GLU A 66 -12.95 4.98 -1.06
C GLU A 66 -14.05 6.02 -1.22
N GLY A 67 -14.88 6.23 -0.20
CA GLY A 67 -15.99 7.17 -0.27
C GLY A 67 -16.53 7.54 1.10
N GLY A 68 -17.28 8.64 1.14
CA GLY A 68 -17.90 9.14 2.36
C GLY A 68 -18.18 10.63 2.29
N ASP A 69 -18.46 11.22 3.46
CA ASP A 69 -18.67 12.65 3.63
C ASP A 69 -17.35 13.41 3.87
N ILE A 70 -17.47 14.72 4.09
CA ILE A 70 -16.32 15.59 4.43
C ILE A 70 -15.57 15.12 5.70
N ILE A 71 -16.27 14.55 6.68
CA ILE A 71 -15.65 14.04 7.91
C ILE A 71 -14.81 12.82 7.57
N ASN A 72 -15.37 11.85 6.81
CA ASN A 72 -14.63 10.69 6.35
C ASN A 72 -13.39 11.09 5.53
N PHE A 73 -13.52 12.10 4.68
CA PHE A 73 -12.41 12.62 3.90
C PHE A 73 -11.30 13.17 4.80
N ILE A 74 -11.62 14.05 5.75
CA ILE A 74 -10.63 14.65 6.66
C ILE A 74 -10.00 13.61 7.59
N MET A 75 -10.79 12.66 8.10
CA MET A 75 -10.27 11.52 8.88
C MET A 75 -9.15 10.81 8.12
N LYS A 76 -9.42 10.43 6.86
CA LYS A 76 -8.44 9.72 6.04
C LYS A 76 -7.30 10.63 5.62
N MET A 77 -7.57 11.85 5.20
CA MET A 77 -6.54 12.75 4.68
C MET A 77 -5.54 13.17 5.77
N GLU A 78 -6.04 13.57 6.94
CA GLU A 78 -5.21 14.06 8.04
C GLU A 78 -4.81 12.96 9.03
N ASN A 79 -5.24 11.71 8.80
CA ASN A 79 -5.04 10.56 9.68
C ASN A 79 -5.62 10.77 11.09
N LEU A 80 -6.85 11.26 11.13
CA LEU A 80 -7.61 11.56 12.34
C LEU A 80 -8.66 10.50 12.60
N ASP A 81 -8.98 10.28 13.87
CA ASP A 81 -10.21 9.57 14.21
C ASP A 81 -11.43 10.46 14.03
N PHE A 82 -12.62 9.86 14.16
CA PHE A 82 -13.87 10.55 13.89
C PHE A 82 -13.98 11.84 14.71
N ILE A 83 -13.73 11.77 16.02
CA ILE A 83 -13.95 12.92 16.88
C ILE A 83 -12.91 14.02 16.63
N ASP A 84 -11.64 13.68 16.38
CA ASP A 84 -10.64 14.68 16.00
C ASP A 84 -10.98 15.34 14.66
N ALA A 85 -11.52 14.59 13.69
CA ALA A 85 -11.95 15.13 12.41
C ALA A 85 -13.17 16.06 12.56
N VAL A 86 -14.19 15.63 13.30
CA VAL A 86 -15.37 16.47 13.59
C VAL A 86 -14.95 17.71 14.38
N THR A 87 -14.08 17.60 15.38
CA THR A 87 -13.54 18.75 16.15
C THR A 87 -12.76 19.71 15.25
N THR A 88 -11.90 19.19 14.38
CA THR A 88 -11.13 20.01 13.44
C THR A 88 -12.05 20.75 12.46
N LEU A 89 -13.13 20.11 12.00
CA LEU A 89 -14.13 20.73 11.14
C LEU A 89 -15.01 21.74 11.92
N GLY A 90 -15.38 21.41 13.16
CA GLY A 90 -16.14 22.27 14.05
C GLY A 90 -15.40 23.57 14.39
N GLU A 91 -14.12 23.48 14.75
CA GLU A 91 -13.27 24.65 14.99
C GLU A 91 -13.19 25.57 13.76
N LYS A 92 -13.06 24.98 12.55
CA LYS A 92 -13.07 25.73 11.29
C LYS A 92 -14.43 26.36 10.98
N ALA A 93 -15.52 25.69 11.36
CA ALA A 93 -16.90 26.16 11.20
C ALA A 93 -17.37 27.11 12.34
N GLY A 94 -16.51 27.40 13.32
CA GLY A 94 -16.83 28.20 14.50
C GLY A 94 -17.78 27.52 15.49
N ILE A 95 -17.90 26.20 15.44
CA ILE A 95 -18.78 25.38 16.28
C ILE A 95 -17.93 24.67 17.35
N ARG A 96 -18.22 24.92 18.63
CA ARG A 96 -17.60 24.19 19.73
C ARG A 96 -18.33 22.87 19.97
N ILE A 97 -17.59 21.77 19.92
CA ILE A 97 -18.11 20.44 20.22
C ILE A 97 -17.90 20.17 21.70
N GLU A 98 -18.79 20.68 22.54
CA GLU A 98 -18.72 20.44 23.99
C GLU A 98 -19.63 19.26 24.42
N GLU A 99 -20.58 18.81 23.59
CA GLU A 99 -21.54 17.79 24.02
C GLU A 99 -21.96 16.87 22.87
N ALA A 100 -21.48 15.61 22.87
CA ALA A 100 -22.30 14.41 22.60
C ALA A 100 -21.46 13.16 22.31
N SER A 101 -21.78 12.10 23.04
CA SER A 101 -21.50 10.69 22.76
C SER A 101 -22.14 9.88 23.90
N SER A 102 -22.21 8.54 23.78
CA SER A 102 -22.65 7.69 24.89
C SER A 102 -21.78 7.92 26.14
N LYS A 103 -22.23 7.57 27.35
CA LYS A 103 -21.41 7.76 28.57
C LYS A 103 -20.02 7.15 28.46
N GLU A 104 -19.89 6.04 27.74
CA GLU A 104 -18.64 5.31 27.53
C GLU A 104 -17.74 5.98 26.48
N GLU A 105 -18.29 6.40 25.35
CA GLU A 105 -17.56 7.12 24.31
C GLU A 105 -17.16 8.54 24.73
N LYS A 106 -18.02 9.24 25.50
CA LYS A 106 -17.66 10.53 26.14
C LYS A 106 -16.46 10.33 27.04
N LYS A 107 -16.51 9.29 27.88
CA LYS A 107 -15.41 8.98 28.79
C LYS A 107 -14.13 8.62 28.04
N GLU A 108 -14.20 7.88 26.94
CA GLU A 108 -13.03 7.56 26.11
C GLU A 108 -12.45 8.81 25.43
N PHE A 109 -13.30 9.66 24.86
CA PHE A 109 -12.88 10.93 24.27
C PHE A 109 -12.29 11.90 25.30
N GLU A 110 -12.96 12.08 26.43
CA GLU A 110 -12.47 12.88 27.56
C GLU A 110 -11.12 12.35 28.04
N ASN A 111 -10.97 11.04 28.20
CA ASN A 111 -9.69 10.41 28.55
C ASN A 111 -8.61 10.70 27.50
N ARG A 112 -8.95 10.61 26.21
CA ARG A 112 -8.02 10.88 25.10
C ARG A 112 -7.57 12.34 25.06
N ASN A 113 -8.50 13.28 25.24
CA ASN A 113 -8.20 14.70 25.39
C ASN A 113 -7.36 14.99 26.63
N ARG A 114 -7.66 14.33 27.75
CA ARG A 114 -6.87 14.42 28.97
C ARG A 114 -5.44 13.94 28.75
N ILE A 115 -5.24 12.90 27.95
CA ILE A 115 -3.90 12.43 27.55
C ILE A 115 -3.21 13.45 26.64
N TYR A 116 -3.90 14.07 25.66
CA TYR A 116 -3.32 15.15 24.85
C TYR A 116 -2.87 16.34 25.72
N GLU A 117 -3.70 16.78 26.67
CA GLU A 117 -3.36 17.83 27.64
C GLU A 117 -2.15 17.44 28.47
N MET A 118 -2.13 16.23 29.01
CA MET A 118 -1.05 15.73 29.85
C MET A 118 0.26 15.60 29.08
N ASN A 119 0.22 15.13 27.83
CA ASN A 119 1.38 15.12 26.94
C ASN A 119 1.89 16.53 26.65
N ARG A 120 0.98 17.51 26.46
CA ARG A 120 1.38 18.92 26.32
C ARG A 120 2.06 19.43 27.60
N GLU A 121 1.50 19.16 28.78
CA GLU A 121 2.11 19.54 30.06
C GLU A 121 3.48 18.88 30.27
N ALA A 122 3.63 17.60 29.91
CA ALA A 122 4.91 16.89 29.95
C ALA A 122 5.93 17.50 28.99
N ALA A 123 5.52 17.87 27.76
CA ALA A 123 6.39 18.55 26.81
C ALA A 123 6.88 19.90 27.36
N LEU A 124 5.99 20.69 27.95
CA LEU A 124 6.34 21.97 28.59
C LEU A 124 7.28 21.77 29.78
N PHE A 125 7.05 20.73 30.59
CA PHE A 125 7.94 20.35 31.70
C PHE A 125 9.35 20.04 31.20
N PHE A 126 9.48 19.16 30.20
CA PHE A 126 10.77 18.80 29.64
C PHE A 126 11.47 19.98 28.96
N TYR A 127 10.73 20.81 28.21
CA TYR A 127 11.26 22.01 27.60
C TYR A 127 11.80 22.97 28.67
N SER A 128 11.02 23.23 29.72
CA SER A 128 11.43 24.05 30.86
C SER A 128 12.70 23.53 31.52
N ASN A 129 12.80 22.22 31.78
CA ASN A 129 14.01 21.61 32.33
C ASN A 129 15.25 21.84 31.45
N LEU A 130 15.08 21.81 30.12
CA LEU A 130 16.18 22.04 29.18
C LEU A 130 16.66 23.50 29.20
N ILE A 131 15.75 24.47 29.26
CA ILE A 131 16.09 25.90 29.08
C ILE A 131 16.30 26.69 30.39
N LYS A 132 15.77 26.21 31.52
CA LYS A 132 15.73 27.00 32.77
C LYS A 132 17.12 27.26 33.37
N LYS A 133 18.05 26.34 33.20
CA LYS A 133 19.43 26.42 33.70
C LYS A 133 20.34 25.58 32.81
N GLU A 134 21.65 25.83 32.85
CA GLU A 134 22.61 24.93 32.20
C GLU A 134 22.49 23.51 32.75
N ASN A 135 22.52 22.54 31.83
CA ASN A 135 22.37 21.12 32.11
C ASN A 135 23.01 20.31 30.98
N LYS A 136 23.25 19.03 31.24
CA LYS A 136 23.85 18.09 30.27
C LYS A 136 23.07 18.00 28.96
N GLY A 137 21.75 18.18 29.00
CA GLY A 137 20.92 18.14 27.80
C GLY A 137 21.19 19.31 26.86
N LEU A 138 21.26 20.53 27.42
CA LEU A 138 21.57 21.73 26.64
C LEU A 138 23.01 21.71 26.14
N GLU A 139 23.96 21.25 26.95
CA GLU A 139 25.36 21.04 26.55
C GLU A 139 25.46 20.10 25.34
N TYR A 140 24.82 18.93 25.41
CA TYR A 140 24.77 17.97 24.30
C TYR A 140 24.19 18.58 23.02
N LEU A 141 23.11 19.35 23.10
CA LEU A 141 22.51 20.00 21.93
C LEU A 141 23.42 21.10 21.34
N LYS A 142 24.14 21.84 22.20
CA LYS A 142 25.17 22.81 21.77
C LYS A 142 26.33 22.11 21.05
N GLU A 143 26.82 20.99 21.56
CA GLU A 143 27.85 20.18 20.89
C GLU A 143 27.38 19.68 19.52
N ARG A 144 26.10 19.32 19.42
CA ARG A 144 25.43 18.96 18.16
C ARG A 144 25.08 20.15 17.28
N LYS A 145 25.46 21.37 17.67
CA LYS A 145 25.20 22.63 16.95
C LYS A 145 23.71 22.85 16.66
N VAL A 146 22.83 22.42 17.56
CA VAL A 146 21.39 22.71 17.47
C VAL A 146 21.13 24.07 18.10
N ASP A 147 20.59 24.99 17.31
CA ASP A 147 20.33 26.35 17.77
C ASP A 147 19.06 26.45 18.63
N LEU A 148 18.95 27.53 19.42
CA LEU A 148 17.81 27.76 20.31
C LEU A 148 16.48 27.89 19.54
N SER A 149 16.51 28.42 18.32
CA SER A 149 15.33 28.57 17.49
C SER A 149 14.77 27.22 17.05
N THR A 150 15.65 26.26 16.77
CA THR A 150 15.36 24.89 16.40
C THR A 150 14.90 24.09 17.61
N ILE A 151 15.56 24.26 18.77
CA ILE A 151 15.09 23.72 20.06
C ILE A 151 13.63 24.14 20.30
N LYS A 152 13.32 25.42 20.13
CA LYS A 152 11.96 25.95 20.28
C LYS A 152 11.01 25.42 19.20
N LYS A 153 11.42 25.39 17.94
CA LYS A 153 10.60 24.94 16.78
C LYS A 153 10.13 23.49 16.94
N PHE A 154 11.01 22.60 17.40
CA PHE A 154 10.70 21.18 17.62
C PHE A 154 10.25 20.86 19.05
N GLY A 155 10.25 21.85 19.95
CA GLY A 155 9.88 21.67 21.36
C GLY A 155 10.82 20.74 22.12
N LEU A 156 12.12 20.70 21.77
CA LEU A 156 13.07 19.77 22.38
C LEU A 156 13.16 20.02 23.89
N GLY A 157 13.26 18.94 24.66
CA GLY A 157 13.29 19.00 26.12
C GLY A 157 14.36 18.13 26.75
N TYR A 158 14.42 18.14 28.08
CA TYR A 158 15.34 17.32 28.87
C TYR A 158 14.59 16.64 30.01
N ALA A 159 14.67 15.31 30.05
CA ALA A 159 14.31 14.52 31.22
C ALA A 159 15.54 14.42 32.12
N GLU A 160 15.48 15.05 33.30
CA GLU A 160 16.56 15.01 34.27
C GLU A 160 16.83 13.57 34.75
N ASN A 161 18.01 13.34 35.36
CA ASN A 161 18.34 12.06 35.97
C ASN A 161 17.65 11.89 37.33
N GLN A 162 16.32 11.85 37.33
CA GLN A 162 15.48 11.66 38.51
C GLN A 162 14.44 10.58 38.24
N TRP A 163 14.06 9.85 39.29
CA TRP A 163 13.15 8.70 39.15
C TRP A 163 11.68 9.08 38.99
N GLU A 164 11.24 10.21 39.53
CA GLU A 164 9.80 10.51 39.66
C GLU A 164 9.48 12.01 39.45
N ALA A 165 10.38 12.74 38.79
CA ALA A 165 10.23 14.18 38.64
C ALA A 165 8.97 14.55 37.83
N LEU A 166 8.76 13.89 36.69
CA LEU A 166 7.57 14.06 35.87
C LEU A 166 6.34 13.49 36.57
N ASN A 167 6.42 12.29 37.16
CA ASN A 167 5.30 11.68 37.89
C ASN A 167 4.75 12.63 38.97
N ASN A 168 5.65 13.16 39.81
CA ASN A 168 5.27 14.10 40.87
C ASN A 168 4.73 15.42 40.32
N TYR A 169 5.29 15.93 39.21
CA TYR A 169 4.77 17.12 38.54
C TYR A 169 3.34 16.91 38.04
N LEU A 170 3.05 15.78 37.38
CA LEU A 170 1.73 15.49 36.82
C LEU A 170 0.69 15.17 37.90
N LEU A 171 1.07 14.46 38.97
CA LEU A 171 0.20 14.26 40.14
C LEU A 171 -0.19 15.62 40.76
N LYS A 172 0.75 16.56 40.92
CA LYS A 172 0.47 17.92 41.40
C LYS A 172 -0.41 18.74 40.46
N LYS A 173 -0.43 18.42 39.17
CA LYS A 173 -1.34 19.02 38.17
C LYS A 173 -2.75 18.41 38.21
N GLY A 174 -2.99 17.42 39.06
CA GLY A 174 -4.30 16.80 39.25
C GLY A 174 -4.58 15.61 38.34
N TYR A 175 -3.57 15.06 37.66
CA TYR A 175 -3.73 13.80 36.91
C TYR A 175 -3.65 12.61 37.86
N THR A 176 -4.46 11.58 37.63
CA THR A 176 -4.43 10.35 38.43
C THR A 176 -3.25 9.47 38.02
N GLN A 177 -2.75 8.64 38.94
CA GLN A 177 -1.65 7.71 38.64
C GLN A 177 -1.97 6.76 37.48
N GLU A 178 -3.23 6.34 37.37
CA GLU A 178 -3.73 5.49 36.27
C GLU A 178 -3.67 6.20 34.92
N MET A 179 -4.04 7.47 34.85
CA MET A 179 -3.95 8.27 33.61
C MET A 179 -2.48 8.45 33.19
N ILE A 180 -1.59 8.78 34.13
CA ILE A 180 -0.16 8.98 33.82
C ILE A 180 0.45 7.68 33.27
N LEU A 181 0.05 6.53 33.82
CA LEU A 181 0.41 5.20 33.32
C LEU A 181 -0.13 4.95 31.91
N SER A 182 -1.41 5.24 31.64
CA SER A 182 -2.04 4.97 30.35
C SER A 182 -1.50 5.84 29.21
N ALA A 183 -0.97 7.03 29.52
CA ALA A 183 -0.22 7.85 28.57
C ALA A 183 1.23 7.38 28.34
N GLY A 184 1.68 6.34 29.05
CA GLY A 184 3.01 5.78 28.87
C GLY A 184 4.15 6.69 29.36
N LEU A 185 3.86 7.65 30.24
CA LEU A 185 4.86 8.59 30.77
C LEU A 185 5.63 8.02 31.96
N VAL A 186 5.07 7.00 32.62
CA VAL A 186 5.66 6.29 33.77
C VAL A 186 5.56 4.78 33.60
N LEU A 187 6.34 4.06 34.39
CA LEU A 187 6.35 2.60 34.48
C LEU A 187 6.01 2.18 35.91
N LYS A 188 5.30 1.06 36.06
CA LYS A 188 5.06 0.43 37.38
C LYS A 188 6.36 -0.16 37.91
N ARG A 189 6.54 -0.11 39.23
CA ARG A 189 7.63 -0.83 39.91
C ARG A 189 7.28 -2.32 39.99
N ASN A 190 8.27 -3.20 39.82
CA ASN A 190 8.04 -4.65 39.75
C ASN A 190 7.70 -5.31 41.10
N GLN A 191 8.12 -4.72 42.22
CA GLN A 191 8.05 -5.35 43.56
C GLN A 191 7.58 -4.40 44.68
N LYS A 192 7.15 -3.19 44.34
CA LYS A 192 6.67 -2.18 45.30
C LYS A 192 5.53 -1.40 44.67
N ASP A 193 4.65 -0.83 45.50
CA ASP A 193 3.70 0.16 45.03
C ASP A 193 4.43 1.42 44.53
N GLY A 194 3.81 2.07 43.55
CA GLY A 194 4.30 3.31 42.94
C GLY A 194 4.80 3.14 41.50
N CYS A 195 5.04 4.30 40.88
CA CYS A 195 5.49 4.42 39.50
C CYS A 195 6.77 5.26 39.43
N TYR A 196 7.51 5.12 38.35
CA TYR A 196 8.69 5.93 38.06
C TYR A 196 8.68 6.41 36.61
N ASP A 197 9.29 7.56 36.36
CA ASP A 197 9.34 8.22 35.06
C ASP A 197 9.92 7.28 34.01
N ARG A 198 9.26 7.14 32.86
CA ARG A 198 9.76 6.32 31.75
C ARG A 198 11.05 6.92 31.18
N PHE A 199 11.08 8.23 31.01
CA PHE A 199 12.21 8.96 30.44
C PHE A 199 13.04 9.57 31.56
N ARG A 200 14.32 9.22 31.62
CA ARG A 200 15.27 9.70 32.64
C ARG A 200 16.63 9.89 31.99
N ASN A 201 17.30 10.98 32.33
CA ASN A 201 18.59 11.39 31.76
C ASN A 201 18.63 11.35 30.21
N ARG A 202 17.61 11.94 29.58
CA ARG A 202 17.40 11.86 28.13
C ARG A 202 17.08 13.21 27.52
N ILE A 203 17.61 13.48 26.32
CA ILE A 203 17.03 14.50 25.43
C ILE A 203 15.68 14.01 24.97
N ILE A 204 14.67 14.87 25.06
CA ILE A 204 13.30 14.57 24.71
C ILE A 204 12.94 15.22 23.38
N PHE A 205 12.37 14.41 22.50
CA PHE A 205 11.84 14.76 21.19
C PHE A 205 10.32 14.58 21.20
N PRO A 206 9.52 15.63 21.38
CA PRO A 206 8.07 15.51 21.30
C PRO A 206 7.64 15.00 19.92
N ILE A 207 6.81 13.96 19.90
CA ILE A 207 6.18 13.45 18.68
C ILE A 207 4.86 14.20 18.54
N ILE A 208 4.73 14.95 17.45
CA ILE A 208 3.60 15.85 17.20
C ILE A 208 2.86 15.34 15.97
N ASN A 209 1.55 15.14 16.09
CA ASN A 209 0.73 14.70 14.97
C ASN A 209 0.50 15.82 13.95
N THR A 210 -0.18 15.49 12.85
CA THR A 210 -0.52 16.40 11.75
C THR A 210 -1.37 17.60 12.18
N THR A 211 -2.15 17.50 13.27
CA THR A 211 -2.95 18.60 13.84
C THR A 211 -2.20 19.45 14.86
N GLY A 212 -0.97 19.09 15.21
CA GLY A 212 -0.14 19.86 16.15
C GLY A 212 -0.27 19.44 17.61
N LYS A 213 -1.00 18.36 17.93
CA LYS A 213 -1.08 17.79 19.28
C LYS A 213 0.14 16.93 19.58
N VAL A 214 0.66 17.01 20.82
CA VAL A 214 1.73 16.12 21.29
C VAL A 214 1.12 14.76 21.64
N ILE A 215 1.59 13.72 20.98
CA ILE A 215 1.03 12.37 21.11
C ILE A 215 1.95 11.41 21.87
N GLY A 216 3.24 11.71 21.91
CA GLY A 216 4.22 10.91 22.63
C GLY A 216 5.59 11.54 22.56
N PHE A 217 6.61 10.78 22.93
CA PHE A 217 7.98 11.26 23.02
C PHE A 217 8.99 10.23 22.52
N GLY A 218 10.02 10.70 21.83
CA GLY A 218 11.30 10.01 21.70
C GLY A 218 12.28 10.53 22.74
N GLY A 219 13.21 9.68 23.19
CA GLY A 219 14.14 9.98 24.25
C GLY A 219 15.54 9.42 23.98
N ARG A 220 16.54 10.27 23.76
CA ARG A 220 17.94 9.85 23.55
C ARG A 220 18.72 9.89 24.87
N ALA A 221 19.32 8.77 25.26
CA ALA A 221 20.17 8.67 26.45
C ALA A 221 21.37 9.63 26.35
N LEU A 222 21.76 10.21 27.48
CA LEU A 222 22.95 11.05 27.59
C LEU A 222 24.15 10.32 28.24
N GLY A 223 23.93 9.17 28.86
CA GLY A 223 24.97 8.28 29.36
C GLY A 223 24.82 6.88 28.79
N ASP A 224 25.13 5.87 29.60
CA ASP A 224 25.14 4.46 29.21
C ASP A 224 23.76 3.78 29.29
N GLU A 225 22.68 4.55 29.49
CA GLU A 225 21.33 4.00 29.65
C GLU A 225 20.85 3.31 28.36
N GLN A 226 20.51 2.03 28.46
CA GLN A 226 19.90 1.28 27.37
C GLN A 226 18.36 1.35 27.42
N PRO A 227 17.69 1.40 26.25
CA PRO A 227 18.25 1.58 24.91
C PRO A 227 18.73 3.03 24.66
N LYS A 228 19.67 3.23 23.72
CA LYS A 228 20.16 4.56 23.30
C LYS A 228 19.02 5.51 22.91
N TYR A 229 18.03 5.02 22.17
CA TYR A 229 16.78 5.73 21.89
C TYR A 229 15.59 4.95 22.46
N LEU A 230 14.72 5.64 23.18
CA LEU A 230 13.52 5.09 23.79
C LEU A 230 12.32 5.90 23.31
N ASN A 231 11.27 5.24 22.82
CA ASN A 231 10.01 5.92 22.47
C ASN A 231 8.94 5.63 23.52
N SER A 232 7.92 6.49 23.55
CA SER A 232 6.65 6.18 24.22
C SER A 232 6.13 4.81 23.75
N PRO A 233 5.48 4.04 24.63
CA PRO A 233 4.76 2.84 24.22
C PRO A 233 3.55 3.23 23.36
N GLU A 234 2.89 2.24 22.75
CA GLU A 234 1.57 2.45 22.14
C GLU A 234 0.57 2.98 23.18
N THR A 235 -0.23 3.98 22.83
CA THR A 235 -1.28 4.57 23.67
C THR A 235 -2.53 4.87 22.84
N SER A 236 -3.61 5.32 23.47
CA SER A 236 -4.83 5.73 22.75
C SER A 236 -4.62 6.93 21.80
N VAL A 237 -3.54 7.71 21.98
CA VAL A 237 -3.22 8.86 21.12
C VAL A 237 -1.99 8.64 20.24
N PHE A 238 -1.21 7.59 20.47
CA PHE A 238 0.06 7.35 19.78
C PHE A 238 0.20 5.93 19.30
N ASN A 239 0.38 5.81 17.99
CA ASN A 239 0.76 4.59 17.33
C ASN A 239 2.03 4.79 16.50
N LYS A 240 3.08 4.03 16.82
CA LYS A 240 4.41 4.14 16.23
C LYS A 240 4.39 3.87 14.72
N GLY A 241 3.65 2.83 14.32
CA GLY A 241 3.55 2.38 12.93
C GLY A 241 2.65 3.26 12.05
N ARG A 242 1.99 4.29 12.59
CA ARG A 242 1.08 5.19 11.86
C ARG A 242 1.49 6.65 11.91
N ASN A 243 2.63 6.95 12.52
CA ASN A 243 3.13 8.31 12.67
C ASN A 243 4.57 8.41 12.20
N LEU A 244 4.95 9.59 11.73
CA LEU A 244 6.30 9.94 11.30
C LEU A 244 6.73 11.20 12.04
N TYR A 245 7.94 11.21 12.57
CA TYR A 245 8.48 12.39 13.23
C TYR A 245 8.72 13.51 12.21
N GLY A 246 8.39 14.75 12.58
CA GLY A 246 8.59 15.92 11.74
C GLY A 246 7.50 16.16 10.68
N LEU A 247 6.58 15.22 10.47
CA LEU A 247 5.53 15.33 9.44
C LEU A 247 4.67 16.59 9.59
N ASN A 248 4.35 16.98 10.82
CA ASN A 248 3.62 18.20 11.17
C ASN A 248 4.31 19.48 10.63
N THR A 249 5.63 19.47 10.51
CA THR A 249 6.43 20.56 9.95
C THR A 249 6.69 20.39 8.45
N ALA A 250 7.02 19.16 8.02
CA ALA A 250 7.34 18.86 6.63
C ALA A 250 6.15 19.10 5.70
N LYS A 251 4.93 18.75 6.11
CA LYS A 251 3.74 18.94 5.28
C LYS A 251 3.49 20.40 4.87
N LYS A 252 3.97 21.36 5.66
CA LYS A 252 3.77 22.80 5.40
C LYS A 252 4.58 23.32 4.21
N VAL A 253 5.65 22.63 3.81
CA VAL A 253 6.51 23.06 2.71
C VAL A 253 6.26 22.31 1.40
N LEU A 254 5.38 21.29 1.40
CA LEU A 254 5.17 20.43 0.23
C LEU A 254 4.52 21.11 -0.97
N GLY A 255 3.85 22.24 -0.77
CA GLY A 255 3.39 23.08 -1.89
C GLY A 255 4.54 23.66 -2.74
N LYS A 256 5.73 23.85 -2.13
CA LYS A 256 6.95 24.32 -2.82
C LYS A 256 7.89 23.15 -3.15
N GLU A 257 8.01 22.21 -2.22
CA GLU A 257 8.87 21.03 -2.30
C GLU A 257 8.04 19.82 -2.68
N LYS A 258 8.14 19.32 -3.92
CA LYS A 258 7.29 18.21 -4.39
C LYS A 258 7.68 16.82 -3.87
N ARG A 259 8.66 16.73 -2.97
CA ARG A 259 9.23 15.46 -2.48
C ARG A 259 9.33 15.44 -0.96
N MET A 260 9.28 14.26 -0.36
CA MET A 260 9.64 14.04 1.04
C MET A 260 10.93 13.23 1.16
N ILE A 261 11.74 13.54 2.17
CA ILE A 261 12.97 12.81 2.51
C ILE A 261 12.73 12.04 3.82
N VAL A 262 12.91 10.72 3.77
CA VAL A 262 12.77 9.82 4.93
C VAL A 262 14.16 9.47 5.43
N VAL A 263 14.41 9.78 6.71
CA VAL A 263 15.66 9.48 7.42
C VAL A 263 15.38 8.56 8.61
N GLU A 264 16.42 8.03 9.26
CA GLU A 264 16.26 7.06 10.35
C GLU A 264 15.97 7.72 11.72
N GLY A 265 16.60 8.87 11.98
CA GLY A 265 16.66 9.44 13.32
C GLY A 265 15.98 10.80 13.48
N TYR A 266 15.61 11.11 14.73
CA TYR A 266 15.13 12.43 15.13
C TYR A 266 16.15 13.54 14.83
N MET A 267 17.42 13.27 15.11
CA MET A 267 18.50 14.24 14.93
C MET A 267 18.74 14.56 13.46
N ASP A 268 18.56 13.60 12.54
CA ASP A 268 18.69 13.85 11.10
C ASP A 268 17.62 14.85 10.63
N VAL A 269 16.36 14.64 11.04
CA VAL A 269 15.25 15.58 10.74
C VAL A 269 15.57 16.97 11.26
N ILE A 270 16.03 17.09 12.50
CA ILE A 270 16.35 18.37 13.14
C ILE A 270 17.51 19.05 12.43
N SER A 271 18.58 18.32 12.18
CA SER A 271 19.82 18.84 11.58
C SER A 271 19.62 19.33 10.15
N LEU A 272 18.86 18.56 9.35
CA LEU A 272 18.47 18.94 8.00
C LEU A 272 17.50 20.13 8.00
N SER A 273 16.49 20.12 8.88
CA SER A 273 15.50 21.21 8.98
C SER A 273 16.13 22.53 9.38
N GLN A 274 17.04 22.53 10.35
CA GLN A 274 17.79 23.71 10.78
C GLN A 274 18.58 24.33 9.62
N ARG A 275 19.11 23.49 8.72
CA ARG A 275 19.88 23.91 7.54
C ARG A 275 19.01 24.13 6.31
N GLY A 276 17.70 24.32 6.51
CA GLY A 276 16.77 24.73 5.48
C GLY A 276 16.34 23.62 4.52
N ILE A 277 16.42 22.36 4.94
CA ILE A 277 15.82 21.20 4.25
C ILE A 277 14.66 20.74 5.14
N SER A 278 13.47 21.29 4.90
CA SER A 278 12.33 21.14 5.84
C SER A 278 11.33 20.05 5.46
N ASN A 279 11.44 19.46 4.27
CA ASN A 279 10.62 18.36 3.77
C ASN A 279 11.14 16.98 4.23
N VAL A 280 11.56 16.86 5.49
CA VAL A 280 12.20 15.67 6.05
C VAL A 280 11.36 15.07 7.17
N VAL A 281 11.27 13.74 7.21
CA VAL A 281 10.61 12.98 8.27
C VAL A 281 11.42 11.77 8.67
N ALA A 282 11.20 11.25 9.88
CA ALA A 282 11.82 10.01 10.32
C ALA A 282 10.80 8.96 10.73
N SER A 283 11.13 7.69 10.46
CA SER A 283 10.44 6.57 11.11
C SER A 283 10.76 6.60 12.60
N LEU A 284 9.80 6.17 13.43
CA LEU A 284 9.91 6.31 14.87
C LEU A 284 10.72 5.17 15.49
N GLY A 285 11.89 4.79 14.97
CA GLY A 285 12.71 3.70 15.52
C GLY A 285 12.15 2.30 15.25
N THR A 286 11.58 2.12 14.06
CA THR A 286 11.25 0.84 13.40
C THR A 286 11.57 0.97 11.92
N ALA A 287 11.60 -0.16 11.22
CA ALA A 287 11.49 -0.12 9.77
C ALA A 287 10.22 0.63 9.34
N LEU A 288 10.29 1.27 8.18
CA LEU A 288 9.17 1.98 7.58
C LEU A 288 8.00 1.00 7.35
N THR A 289 6.81 1.35 7.85
CA THR A 289 5.61 0.50 7.76
C THR A 289 4.76 0.83 6.53
N LYS A 290 3.84 -0.08 6.18
CA LYS A 290 2.87 0.13 5.10
C LYS A 290 1.95 1.31 5.38
N GLU A 291 1.55 1.49 6.63
CA GLU A 291 0.71 2.62 7.05
C GLU A 291 1.46 3.95 6.99
N GLN A 292 2.75 3.97 7.32
CA GLN A 292 3.60 5.17 7.15
C GLN A 292 3.82 5.49 5.66
N ALA A 293 4.01 4.49 4.81
CA ALA A 293 4.11 4.69 3.37
C ALA A 293 2.79 5.20 2.77
N ALA A 294 1.65 4.62 3.17
CA ALA A 294 0.34 5.13 2.79
C ALA A 294 0.10 6.57 3.28
N LEU A 295 0.58 6.90 4.48
CA LEU A 295 0.54 8.26 5.02
C LEU A 295 1.38 9.22 4.16
N LEU A 296 2.61 8.85 3.82
CA LEU A 296 3.48 9.64 2.93
C LEU A 296 2.84 9.88 1.57
N LYS A 297 2.22 8.85 0.99
CA LYS A 297 1.58 8.91 -0.32
C LYS A 297 0.45 9.93 -0.40
N ARG A 298 -0.24 10.20 0.72
CA ARG A 298 -1.27 11.26 0.78
C ARG A 298 -0.69 12.66 0.58
N TYR A 299 0.59 12.85 0.87
CA TYR A 299 1.24 14.16 0.85
C TYR A 299 2.14 14.37 -0.37
N THR A 300 2.73 13.30 -0.93
CA THR A 300 3.67 13.40 -2.04
C THR A 300 3.70 12.12 -2.87
N ASP A 301 3.96 12.26 -4.17
CA ASP A 301 4.30 11.14 -5.04
C ASP A 301 5.77 10.76 -4.89
N GLU A 302 6.67 11.74 -4.77
CA GLU A 302 8.11 11.52 -4.71
C GLU A 302 8.63 11.36 -3.28
N VAL A 303 9.31 10.24 -3.01
CA VAL A 303 9.89 9.93 -1.70
C VAL A 303 11.35 9.51 -1.84
N TYR A 304 12.22 10.16 -1.09
CA TYR A 304 13.65 9.89 -1.07
C TYR A 304 14.03 9.25 0.27
N ILE A 305 14.67 8.09 0.24
CA ILE A 305 15.21 7.42 1.42
C ILE A 305 16.66 7.86 1.58
N ALA A 306 16.97 8.47 2.71
CA ALA A 306 18.28 8.98 3.09
C ALA A 306 18.70 8.33 4.42
N TYR A 307 19.01 7.04 4.35
CA TYR A 307 19.38 6.19 5.50
C TYR A 307 20.89 6.09 5.66
N ASP A 308 21.31 5.52 6.79
CA ASP A 308 22.73 5.38 7.10
C ASP A 308 23.42 4.45 6.09
N GLY A 309 24.69 4.75 5.76
CA GLY A 309 25.45 3.98 4.77
C GLY A 309 25.88 2.58 5.21
N ASP A 310 25.54 2.15 6.42
CA ASP A 310 25.93 0.86 6.99
C ASP A 310 25.03 -0.31 6.51
N SER A 311 25.37 -1.54 6.88
CA SER A 311 24.61 -2.73 6.45
C SER A 311 23.15 -2.73 6.94
N ALA A 312 22.87 -2.14 8.12
CA ALA A 312 21.52 -2.07 8.65
C ALA A 312 20.69 -1.02 7.89
N GLY A 313 21.26 0.16 7.63
CA GLY A 313 20.65 1.22 6.84
C GLY A 313 20.40 0.80 5.39
N GLN A 314 21.33 0.08 4.77
CA GLN A 314 21.15 -0.50 3.43
C GLN A 314 19.98 -1.50 3.38
N ALA A 315 19.88 -2.40 4.36
CA ALA A 315 18.77 -3.34 4.46
C ALA A 315 17.43 -2.63 4.73
N ALA A 316 17.44 -1.58 5.55
CA ALA A 316 16.28 -0.75 5.80
C ALA A 316 15.84 0.03 4.56
N ALA A 317 16.79 0.51 3.74
CA ALA A 317 16.52 1.24 2.50
C ALA A 317 15.88 0.33 1.44
N LEU A 318 16.37 -0.90 1.28
CA LEU A 318 15.75 -1.90 0.39
C LEU A 318 14.30 -2.20 0.80
N ARG A 319 14.07 -2.43 2.10
CA ARG A 319 12.71 -2.67 2.61
C ARG A 319 11.82 -1.44 2.44
N GLY A 320 12.35 -0.25 2.68
CA GLY A 320 11.63 1.01 2.49
C GLY A 320 11.24 1.25 1.03
N LEU A 321 12.13 0.95 0.07
CA LEU A 321 11.84 1.02 -1.36
C LEU A 321 10.66 0.14 -1.75
N GLU A 322 10.62 -1.11 -1.27
CA GLU A 322 9.52 -2.03 -1.54
C GLU A 322 8.21 -1.53 -0.94
N VAL A 323 8.21 -1.16 0.35
CA VAL A 323 7.01 -0.69 1.06
C VAL A 323 6.43 0.59 0.44
N LEU A 324 7.29 1.54 0.08
CA LEU A 324 6.86 2.79 -0.57
C LEU A 324 6.44 2.58 -2.03
N GLY A 325 7.13 1.70 -2.76
CA GLY A 325 6.77 1.33 -4.13
C GLY A 325 5.41 0.61 -4.19
N GLU A 326 5.13 -0.31 -3.25
CA GLU A 326 3.82 -0.94 -3.09
C GLU A 326 2.70 0.07 -2.78
N ALA A 327 3.01 1.12 -2.02
CA ALA A 327 2.09 2.23 -1.77
C ALA A 327 1.91 3.16 -2.98
N GLY A 328 2.65 2.94 -4.07
CA GLY A 328 2.59 3.73 -5.30
C GLY A 328 3.38 5.03 -5.26
N CYS A 329 4.37 5.17 -4.37
CA CYS A 329 5.30 6.29 -4.38
C CYS A 329 6.38 6.11 -5.46
N ASP A 330 6.85 7.22 -6.03
CA ASP A 330 8.07 7.29 -6.83
C ASP A 330 9.27 7.40 -5.89
N VAL A 331 9.92 6.26 -5.65
CA VAL A 331 10.92 6.13 -4.57
C VAL A 331 12.33 6.13 -5.11
N LYS A 332 13.22 6.89 -4.46
CA LYS A 332 14.66 6.85 -4.70
C LYS A 332 15.45 6.68 -3.41
N VAL A 333 16.64 6.09 -3.49
CA VAL A 333 17.59 5.99 -2.38
C VAL A 333 18.79 6.89 -2.64
N VAL A 334 19.11 7.71 -1.65
CA VAL A 334 20.32 8.54 -1.67
C VAL A 334 21.50 7.66 -1.26
N ILE A 335 22.55 7.63 -2.09
CA ILE A 335 23.83 7.00 -1.72
C ILE A 335 24.78 8.09 -1.30
N PHE A 336 25.14 8.07 -0.02
CA PHE A 336 26.12 8.96 0.54
C PHE A 336 27.54 8.52 0.18
N THR A 337 28.30 9.44 -0.41
CA THR A 337 29.70 9.23 -0.83
C THR A 337 30.68 10.00 0.06
N GLN A 338 30.22 11.07 0.71
CA GLN A 338 31.05 11.98 1.50
C GLN A 338 30.71 12.01 3.01
N GLY A 339 30.00 11.01 3.52
CA GLY A 339 29.66 10.87 4.93
C GLY A 339 28.92 9.57 5.23
N LYS A 340 28.66 9.31 6.51
CA LYS A 340 27.98 8.08 6.96
C LYS A 340 26.47 8.21 7.10
N ASP A 341 26.03 9.39 7.55
CA ASP A 341 24.62 9.68 7.85
C ASP A 341 24.25 11.11 7.39
N PRO A 342 22.94 11.43 7.27
CA PRO A 342 22.49 12.75 6.84
C PRO A 342 22.97 13.90 7.75
N ASP A 343 23.02 13.69 9.07
CA ASP A 343 23.50 14.69 10.05
C ASP A 343 24.98 15.05 9.81
N GLU A 344 25.83 14.06 9.56
CA GLU A 344 27.25 14.22 9.31
C GLU A 344 27.50 15.01 8.02
N ILE A 345 26.80 14.66 6.94
CA ILE A 345 26.96 15.34 5.65
C ILE A 345 26.53 16.79 5.76
N ILE A 346 25.33 17.04 6.28
CA ILE A 346 24.80 18.40 6.34
C ILE A 346 25.61 19.28 7.32
N THR A 347 26.20 18.68 8.36
CA THR A 347 27.00 19.40 9.37
C THR A 347 28.43 19.65 8.94
N LYS A 348 29.09 18.70 8.26
CA LYS A 348 30.51 18.80 7.89
C LYS A 348 30.73 19.31 6.46
N LYS A 349 29.85 18.94 5.53
CA LYS A 349 29.97 19.24 4.09
C LYS A 349 29.02 20.34 3.63
N GLY A 350 27.90 20.50 4.35
CA GLY A 350 26.96 21.60 4.15
C GLY A 350 25.83 21.28 3.18
N LYS A 351 24.88 22.22 3.08
CA LYS A 351 23.61 22.06 2.33
C LYS A 351 23.82 21.71 0.87
N LYS A 352 24.77 22.35 0.19
CA LYS A 352 25.00 22.15 -1.24
C LYS A 352 25.36 20.69 -1.54
N VAL A 353 26.33 20.13 -0.81
CA VAL A 353 26.76 18.74 -1.00
C VAL A 353 25.61 17.75 -0.76
N PHE A 354 24.78 17.98 0.27
CA PHE A 354 23.63 17.13 0.51
C PHE A 354 22.61 17.18 -0.65
N LEU A 355 22.36 18.36 -1.22
CA LEU A 355 21.47 18.49 -2.37
C LEU A 355 22.05 17.83 -3.62
N ASP A 356 23.36 17.97 -3.86
CA ASP A 356 24.05 17.32 -4.97
C ASP A 356 23.97 15.78 -4.85
N GLU A 357 24.17 15.22 -3.65
CA GLU A 357 23.99 13.77 -3.41
C GLU A 357 22.53 13.32 -3.58
N LEU A 358 21.59 14.20 -3.23
CA LEU A 358 20.17 13.93 -3.41
C LEU A 358 19.75 13.94 -4.89
N GLU A 359 20.37 14.77 -5.74
CA GLU A 359 20.18 14.71 -7.19
C GLU A 359 20.66 13.39 -7.79
N GLY A 360 21.73 12.81 -7.22
CA GLY A 360 22.26 11.49 -7.59
C GLY A 360 21.49 10.29 -7.04
N ALA A 361 20.32 10.48 -6.42
CA ALA A 361 19.56 9.38 -5.82
C ALA A 361 19.10 8.35 -6.86
N LEU A 362 19.20 7.08 -6.49
CA LEU A 362 18.98 5.94 -7.39
C LEU A 362 17.57 5.35 -7.26
N SER A 363 17.03 4.85 -8.38
CA SER A 363 15.82 4.03 -8.38
C SER A 363 16.06 2.69 -7.66
N LEU A 364 14.99 1.94 -7.34
CA LEU A 364 15.10 0.61 -6.74
C LEU A 364 16.03 -0.31 -7.54
N ILE A 365 15.90 -0.32 -8.86
CA ILE A 365 16.68 -1.22 -9.72
C ILE A 365 18.12 -0.76 -9.81
N ASP A 366 18.36 0.54 -10.00
CA ASP A 366 19.73 1.11 -10.02
C ASP A 366 20.46 0.91 -8.69
N TYR A 367 19.73 1.01 -7.58
CA TYR A 367 20.26 0.77 -6.25
C TYR A 367 20.65 -0.70 -6.07
N LYS A 368 19.77 -1.64 -6.45
CA LYS A 368 20.08 -3.08 -6.45
C LYS A 368 21.29 -3.40 -7.35
N ILE A 369 21.36 -2.81 -8.55
CA ILE A 369 22.52 -2.95 -9.45
C ILE A 369 23.81 -2.49 -8.77
N THR A 370 23.76 -1.33 -8.10
CA THR A 370 24.91 -0.76 -7.41
C THR A 370 25.40 -1.65 -6.25
N LEU A 371 24.49 -2.28 -5.51
CA LEU A 371 24.85 -3.22 -4.45
C LEU A 371 25.51 -4.48 -5.00
N VAL A 372 24.92 -5.12 -6.02
CA VAL A 372 25.51 -6.32 -6.65
C VAL A 372 26.87 -5.99 -7.28
N LYS A 373 27.03 -4.78 -7.85
CA LYS A 373 28.33 -4.31 -8.35
C LYS A 373 29.39 -4.21 -7.26
N LYS A 374 29.04 -3.75 -6.05
CA LYS A 374 29.99 -3.70 -4.92
C LYS A 374 30.44 -5.08 -4.45
N GLU A 375 29.62 -6.11 -4.66
CA GLU A 375 29.91 -7.49 -4.26
C GLU A 375 30.72 -8.28 -5.31
N ASN A 376 30.91 -7.76 -6.52
CA ASN A 376 31.52 -8.48 -7.64
C ASN A 376 32.64 -7.67 -8.31
N ASP A 377 33.79 -8.30 -8.52
CA ASP A 377 34.92 -7.69 -9.23
C ASP A 377 34.74 -7.78 -10.76
N LEU A 378 34.27 -6.69 -11.36
CA LEU A 378 34.04 -6.59 -12.81
C LEU A 378 35.34 -6.58 -13.64
N THR A 379 36.53 -6.54 -13.03
CA THR A 379 37.80 -6.70 -13.76
C THR A 379 38.06 -8.16 -14.14
N THR A 380 37.41 -9.11 -13.46
CA THR A 380 37.54 -10.56 -13.71
C THR A 380 36.38 -11.10 -14.56
N ILE A 381 36.64 -12.15 -15.34
CA ILE A 381 35.60 -12.81 -16.13
C ILE A 381 34.55 -13.43 -15.21
N GLU A 382 34.99 -14.10 -14.14
CA GLU A 382 34.11 -14.73 -13.15
C GLU A 382 33.21 -13.70 -12.46
N GLY A 383 33.76 -12.53 -12.09
CA GLY A 383 32.99 -11.46 -11.47
C GLY A 383 31.96 -10.84 -12.42
N ARG A 384 32.31 -10.64 -13.71
CA ARG A 384 31.35 -10.20 -14.74
C ARG A 384 30.21 -11.20 -14.92
N ILE A 385 30.51 -12.50 -14.95
CA ILE A 385 29.50 -13.56 -15.06
C ILE A 385 28.57 -13.57 -13.84
N LYS A 386 29.13 -13.53 -12.62
CA LYS A 386 28.34 -13.49 -11.39
C LYS A 386 27.44 -12.25 -11.32
N PHE A 387 28.00 -11.08 -11.68
CA PHE A 387 27.26 -9.83 -11.76
C PHE A 387 26.07 -9.94 -12.72
N VAL A 388 26.30 -10.35 -13.98
CA VAL A 388 25.22 -10.47 -14.98
C VAL A 388 24.13 -11.44 -14.52
N LYS A 389 24.50 -12.61 -13.96
CA LYS A 389 23.51 -13.58 -13.46
C LYS A 389 22.65 -13.02 -12.33
N ALA A 390 23.27 -12.32 -11.37
CA ALA A 390 22.54 -11.71 -10.27
C ALA A 390 21.60 -10.59 -10.75
N ILE A 391 22.03 -9.74 -11.70
CA ILE A 391 21.17 -8.70 -12.26
C ILE A 391 20.07 -9.28 -13.15
N ALA A 392 20.33 -10.35 -13.89
CA ALA A 392 19.32 -11.02 -14.71
C ALA A 392 18.12 -11.46 -13.85
N GLU A 393 18.34 -11.98 -12.65
CA GLU A 393 17.26 -12.33 -11.71
C GLU A 393 16.45 -11.11 -11.25
N ILE A 394 17.09 -9.94 -11.08
CA ILE A 394 16.39 -8.69 -10.75
C ILE A 394 15.56 -8.22 -11.94
N ILE A 395 16.11 -8.24 -13.16
CA ILE A 395 15.42 -7.79 -14.38
C ILE A 395 14.23 -8.69 -14.73
N LYS A 396 14.32 -10.00 -14.49
CA LYS A 396 13.20 -10.94 -14.71
C LYS A 396 11.92 -10.55 -13.97
N GLN A 397 12.02 -9.76 -12.89
CA GLN A 397 10.88 -9.28 -12.11
C GLN A 397 10.22 -8.03 -12.70
N LEU A 398 10.85 -7.37 -13.68
CA LEU A 398 10.32 -6.18 -14.32
C LEU A 398 9.19 -6.53 -15.29
N LYS A 399 8.11 -5.75 -15.24
CA LYS A 399 6.92 -5.95 -16.09
C LYS A 399 7.01 -5.22 -17.43
N SER A 400 7.79 -4.13 -17.51
CA SER A 400 7.89 -3.28 -18.69
C SER A 400 8.99 -3.78 -19.64
N PRO A 401 8.66 -4.23 -20.87
CA PRO A 401 9.67 -4.66 -21.83
C PRO A 401 10.67 -3.56 -22.19
N VAL A 402 10.23 -2.30 -22.17
CA VAL A 402 11.08 -1.14 -22.45
C VAL A 402 12.10 -0.92 -21.32
N GLU A 403 11.69 -1.07 -20.07
CA GLU A 403 12.63 -1.00 -18.94
C GLU A 403 13.64 -2.15 -19.00
N VAL A 404 13.16 -3.37 -19.31
CA VAL A 404 14.02 -4.54 -19.47
C VAL A 404 15.10 -4.29 -20.54
N ASP A 405 14.72 -3.80 -21.72
CA ASP A 405 15.66 -3.50 -22.81
C ASP A 405 16.67 -2.41 -22.42
N ALA A 406 16.21 -1.33 -21.78
CA ALA A 406 17.07 -0.24 -21.32
C ALA A 406 18.11 -0.74 -20.29
N TYR A 407 17.71 -1.59 -19.34
CA TYR A 407 18.64 -2.17 -18.37
C TYR A 407 19.59 -3.19 -19.00
N ILE A 408 19.15 -3.99 -19.96
CA ILE A 408 20.03 -4.90 -20.72
C ILE A 408 21.15 -4.11 -21.38
N LYS A 409 20.82 -3.02 -22.07
CA LYS A 409 21.82 -2.15 -22.71
C LYS A 409 22.80 -1.54 -21.70
N LYS A 410 22.29 -1.06 -20.57
CA LYS A 410 23.11 -0.51 -19.48
C LYS A 410 24.12 -1.54 -18.95
N ILE A 411 23.64 -2.75 -18.65
CA ILE A 411 24.45 -3.84 -18.08
C ILE A 411 25.45 -4.38 -19.10
N SER A 412 25.06 -4.45 -20.38
CA SER A 412 25.96 -4.88 -21.45
C SER A 412 27.22 -4.01 -21.51
N ILE A 413 27.04 -2.68 -21.45
CA ILE A 413 28.14 -1.72 -21.43
C ILE A 413 28.99 -1.89 -20.16
N GLU A 414 28.34 -2.03 -19.00
CA GLU A 414 29.01 -2.05 -17.70
C GLU A 414 29.78 -3.37 -17.44
N ALA A 415 29.20 -4.51 -17.81
CA ALA A 415 29.82 -5.83 -17.67
C ALA A 415 30.69 -6.24 -18.86
N GLN A 416 30.64 -5.49 -19.97
CA GLN A 416 31.27 -5.83 -21.25
C GLN A 416 30.87 -7.23 -21.74
N ILE A 417 29.59 -7.56 -21.63
CA ILE A 417 28.98 -8.81 -22.12
C ILE A 417 27.92 -8.44 -23.17
N SER A 418 27.81 -9.20 -24.25
CA SER A 418 26.88 -8.88 -25.33
C SER A 418 25.42 -8.85 -24.87
N GLU A 419 24.63 -7.93 -25.41
CA GLU A 419 23.19 -7.84 -25.10
C GLU A 419 22.46 -9.16 -25.38
N ASP A 420 22.84 -9.89 -26.43
CA ASP A 420 22.21 -11.18 -26.80
C ASP A 420 22.46 -12.27 -25.76
N ALA A 421 23.66 -12.32 -25.17
CA ALA A 421 23.95 -13.25 -24.08
C ALA A 421 23.11 -12.94 -22.84
N ILE A 422 22.98 -11.64 -22.51
CA ILE A 422 22.15 -11.18 -21.38
C ILE A 422 20.67 -11.47 -21.64
N LYS A 423 20.18 -11.22 -22.86
CA LYS A 423 18.80 -11.55 -23.29
C LYS A 423 18.54 -13.06 -23.13
N THR A 424 19.50 -13.89 -23.51
CA THR A 424 19.40 -15.35 -23.38
C THR A 424 19.33 -15.79 -21.92
N GLU A 425 20.12 -15.18 -21.03
CA GLU A 425 20.08 -15.44 -19.58
C GLU A 425 18.73 -15.01 -18.95
N ILE A 426 18.15 -13.90 -19.42
CA ILE A 426 16.87 -13.36 -18.90
C ILE A 426 15.67 -14.18 -19.40
N TYR A 427 15.57 -14.44 -20.70
CA TYR A 427 14.39 -15.07 -21.30
C TYR A 427 14.50 -16.59 -21.42
N GLY A 428 15.69 -17.16 -21.22
CA GLY A 428 16.00 -18.56 -21.47
C GLY A 428 16.02 -18.91 -22.96
N ASN A 429 16.48 -20.13 -23.28
CA ASN A 429 16.65 -20.64 -24.64
C ASN A 429 15.34 -20.79 -25.46
N ASN A 430 14.18 -20.40 -24.94
CA ASN A 430 12.88 -20.64 -25.57
C ASN A 430 12.42 -19.56 -26.56
N ARG A 431 13.23 -18.53 -26.85
CA ARG A 431 12.89 -17.51 -27.87
C ARG A 431 13.91 -17.26 -28.97
N TYR A 432 15.09 -17.90 -28.93
CA TYR A 432 16.15 -17.70 -29.94
C TYR A 432 16.50 -18.94 -30.78
N ASN A 433 15.75 -20.04 -30.63
CA ASN A 433 15.82 -21.18 -31.54
C ASN A 433 14.58 -21.21 -32.45
N GLN A 434 14.43 -20.23 -33.36
CA GLN A 434 13.88 -20.56 -34.67
C GLN A 434 15.07 -20.99 -35.54
N PRO A 435 15.24 -22.29 -35.83
CA PRO A 435 16.24 -22.70 -36.79
C PRO A 435 15.80 -22.17 -38.16
N VAL A 436 16.60 -21.28 -38.73
CA VAL A 436 16.60 -21.03 -40.18
C VAL A 436 16.70 -22.40 -40.85
N LYS A 437 15.68 -22.79 -41.59
CA LYS A 437 15.63 -24.06 -42.33
C LYS A 437 16.79 -24.08 -43.35
N MET A 438 17.91 -24.69 -42.98
CA MET A 438 18.88 -25.18 -43.97
C MET A 438 18.67 -26.69 -44.17
N HIS A 439 18.64 -27.06 -45.44
CA HIS A 439 18.36 -28.41 -45.92
C HIS A 439 19.28 -29.48 -45.31
N LYS A 440 18.68 -30.63 -45.00
CA LYS A 440 19.35 -31.87 -44.59
C LYS A 440 20.36 -32.35 -45.66
N PRO A 441 21.37 -33.10 -45.22
CA PRO A 441 21.47 -34.47 -45.72
C PRO A 441 21.39 -35.52 -44.62
N ILE A 442 20.93 -36.69 -45.07
CA ILE A 442 20.65 -37.93 -44.35
C ILE A 442 21.97 -38.66 -44.10
N VAL A 443 22.25 -39.09 -42.86
CA VAL A 443 23.00 -40.34 -42.59
C VAL A 443 22.44 -41.04 -41.35
N SER A 444 22.21 -42.33 -41.54
CA SER A 444 21.77 -43.41 -40.66
C SER A 444 22.77 -43.79 -39.56
N GLY A 445 22.29 -44.35 -38.44
CA GLY A 445 23.09 -45.31 -37.66
C GLY A 445 22.95 -45.24 -36.14
N GLU A 446 22.08 -46.10 -35.62
CA GLU A 446 22.18 -46.88 -34.37
C GLU A 446 22.52 -46.26 -32.99
N LYS A 447 21.52 -46.43 -32.10
CA LYS A 447 21.58 -47.00 -30.73
C LYS A 447 22.71 -46.55 -29.79
N HIS A 448 22.32 -45.95 -28.67
CA HIS A 448 22.73 -46.44 -27.34
C HIS A 448 21.65 -46.15 -26.28
N ARG A 449 21.28 -47.20 -25.54
CA ARG A 449 20.50 -47.19 -24.29
C ARG A 449 21.48 -47.29 -23.11
N SER A 450 21.26 -46.48 -22.07
CA SER A 450 21.40 -46.81 -20.64
C SER A 450 20.58 -45.76 -19.88
N LYS A 451 19.56 -46.03 -19.05
CA LYS A 451 19.44 -46.79 -17.78
C LYS A 451 20.57 -46.46 -16.80
N PHE A 452 20.32 -45.55 -15.85
CA PHE A 452 20.10 -45.87 -14.42
C PHE A 452 19.69 -44.61 -13.60
N GLU A 453 18.66 -44.78 -12.76
CA GLU A 453 18.32 -44.15 -11.45
C GLU A 453 18.24 -42.61 -11.31
N ARG A 454 17.04 -41.98 -11.21
CA ARG A 454 16.13 -41.87 -10.04
C ARG A 454 16.84 -41.71 -8.70
N HIS A 455 16.77 -40.51 -8.10
CA HIS A 455 16.39 -40.29 -6.70
C HIS A 455 15.64 -38.95 -6.58
N THR A 456 14.38 -39.05 -6.19
CA THR A 456 13.49 -37.97 -5.76
C THR A 456 13.64 -37.78 -4.25
N ASN A 457 13.72 -36.53 -3.79
CA ASN A 457 13.22 -36.06 -2.48
C ASN A 457 12.96 -34.55 -2.66
N LYS A 458 11.73 -34.09 -2.89
CA LYS A 458 10.60 -33.98 -1.94
C LYS A 458 10.93 -33.03 -0.78
N TYR A 459 10.82 -31.73 -1.04
CA TYR A 459 10.47 -30.76 0.00
C TYR A 459 8.98 -30.43 -0.17
N ASN A 460 8.21 -30.68 0.88
CA ASN A 460 6.81 -30.27 1.00
C ASN A 460 6.75 -28.74 0.99
N ILE A 461 6.22 -28.16 -0.10
CA ILE A 461 5.64 -26.83 -0.06
C ILE A 461 4.14 -27.07 0.03
N GLU A 462 3.54 -26.74 1.16
CA GLU A 462 2.08 -26.65 1.28
C GLU A 462 1.61 -25.61 0.26
N SER A 463 0.78 -26.04 -0.70
CA SER A 463 0.13 -25.11 -1.61
C SER A 463 -0.81 -24.24 -0.81
N ILE A 464 -0.48 -22.95 -0.70
CA ILE A 464 -1.47 -21.92 -0.40
C ILE A 464 -2.57 -22.10 -1.43
N GLN A 465 -3.76 -22.53 -1.01
CA GLN A 465 -4.95 -22.59 -1.86
C GLN A 465 -5.14 -21.19 -2.46
N PRO A 466 -4.96 -21.00 -3.78
CA PRO A 466 -5.34 -19.76 -4.41
C PRO A 466 -6.82 -19.59 -4.15
N THR A 467 -7.25 -18.42 -3.67
CA THR A 467 -8.66 -18.06 -3.69
C THR A 467 -9.15 -18.24 -5.13
N GLU A 468 -9.96 -19.27 -5.38
CA GLU A 468 -10.51 -19.57 -6.70
C GLU A 468 -11.28 -18.34 -7.19
N LYS A 469 -10.63 -17.50 -8.01
CA LYS A 469 -11.36 -16.77 -9.03
C LYS A 469 -11.92 -17.85 -9.96
N LEU A 470 -13.18 -18.20 -9.75
CA LEU A 470 -13.91 -19.19 -10.52
C LEU A 470 -13.74 -18.87 -12.01
N GLY A 471 -12.94 -19.67 -12.72
CA GLY A 471 -12.47 -19.33 -14.06
C GLY A 471 -13.60 -19.10 -15.08
N TYR A 472 -14.77 -19.73 -14.90
CA TYR A 472 -15.95 -19.50 -15.73
C TYR A 472 -16.53 -18.08 -15.57
N LEU A 473 -16.44 -17.46 -14.39
CA LEU A 473 -16.89 -16.08 -14.19
C LEU A 473 -16.01 -15.09 -14.93
N GLU A 474 -14.70 -15.34 -15.02
CA GLU A 474 -13.80 -14.51 -15.83
C GLU A 474 -14.06 -14.71 -17.33
N ALA A 475 -14.39 -15.94 -17.76
CA ALA A 475 -14.81 -16.22 -19.12
C ALA A 475 -16.12 -15.49 -19.49
N GLU A 476 -17.13 -15.49 -18.60
CA GLU A 476 -18.37 -14.73 -18.81
C GLU A 476 -18.12 -13.22 -18.95
N ARG A 477 -17.22 -12.66 -18.13
CA ARG A 477 -16.82 -11.25 -18.27
C ARG A 477 -16.11 -10.98 -19.59
N GLY A 478 -15.26 -11.91 -20.04
CA GLY A 478 -14.61 -11.84 -21.34
C GLY A 478 -15.61 -11.78 -22.49
N ILE A 479 -16.65 -12.61 -22.45
CA ILE A 479 -17.71 -12.60 -23.46
C ILE A 479 -18.53 -11.30 -23.40
N LEU A 480 -18.94 -10.85 -22.21
CA LEU A 480 -19.66 -9.59 -22.07
C LEU A 480 -18.83 -8.39 -22.53
N LYS A 481 -17.52 -8.42 -22.30
CA LYS A 481 -16.60 -7.41 -22.83
C LYS A 481 -16.63 -7.39 -24.35
N LEU A 482 -16.55 -8.54 -25.03
CA LEU A 482 -16.67 -8.63 -26.48
C LEU A 482 -18.01 -8.06 -26.98
N MET A 483 -19.12 -8.43 -26.33
CA MET A 483 -20.45 -7.92 -26.69
C MET A 483 -20.54 -6.40 -26.54
N LEU A 484 -19.89 -5.81 -25.53
CA LEU A 484 -19.86 -4.37 -25.28
C LEU A 484 -18.94 -3.58 -26.24
N MET A 485 -18.06 -4.23 -27.00
CA MET A 485 -17.11 -3.52 -27.88
C MET A 485 -17.81 -2.89 -29.09
N ASN A 486 -18.66 -3.65 -29.79
CA ASN A 486 -19.51 -3.18 -30.87
C ASN A 486 -20.51 -4.27 -31.31
N LYS A 487 -21.46 -3.89 -32.17
CA LYS A 487 -22.50 -4.79 -32.70
C LYS A 487 -21.94 -5.97 -33.50
N GLN A 488 -20.80 -5.82 -34.17
CA GLN A 488 -20.18 -6.91 -34.93
C GLN A 488 -19.69 -8.03 -34.00
N TYR A 489 -19.04 -7.70 -32.88
CA TYR A 489 -18.64 -8.68 -31.88
C TYR A 489 -19.83 -9.30 -31.16
N PHE A 490 -20.86 -8.51 -30.84
CA PHE A 490 -22.12 -9.03 -30.33
C PHE A 490 -22.74 -10.08 -31.27
N ASN A 491 -22.89 -9.74 -32.55
CA ASN A 491 -23.44 -10.65 -33.56
C ASN A 491 -22.60 -11.93 -33.68
N ASN A 492 -21.27 -11.82 -33.62
CA ASN A 492 -20.36 -12.97 -33.67
C ASN A 492 -20.53 -13.89 -32.45
N VAL A 493 -20.68 -13.33 -31.25
CA VAL A 493 -20.96 -14.12 -30.03
C VAL A 493 -22.29 -14.87 -30.18
N VAL A 494 -23.35 -14.19 -30.60
CA VAL A 494 -24.70 -14.76 -30.73
C VAL A 494 -24.78 -15.79 -31.87
N SER A 495 -24.12 -15.54 -33.01
CA SER A 495 -24.14 -16.46 -34.16
C SER A 495 -23.33 -17.72 -33.92
N THR A 496 -22.19 -17.58 -33.23
CA THR A 496 -21.30 -18.71 -32.95
C THR A 496 -21.86 -19.59 -31.83
N PHE A 497 -22.60 -19.00 -30.88
CA PHE A 497 -23.14 -19.72 -29.71
C PHE A 497 -24.57 -19.29 -29.35
N PRO A 498 -25.59 -19.76 -30.09
CA PRO A 498 -27.00 -19.37 -29.85
C PRO A 498 -27.54 -19.80 -28.47
N GLU A 499 -26.97 -20.83 -27.86
CA GLU A 499 -27.40 -21.39 -26.57
C GLU A 499 -26.58 -20.87 -25.36
N LEU A 500 -25.79 -19.80 -25.53
CA LEU A 500 -24.98 -19.24 -24.44
C LEU A 500 -25.86 -18.83 -23.24
N ASN A 501 -25.57 -19.39 -22.06
CA ASN A 501 -26.26 -19.06 -20.82
C ASN A 501 -25.27 -18.60 -19.76
N PHE A 502 -25.43 -17.35 -19.30
CA PHE A 502 -24.66 -16.82 -18.18
C PHE A 502 -25.17 -17.41 -16.86
N THR A 503 -24.23 -17.93 -16.07
CA THR A 503 -24.46 -18.55 -14.77
C THR A 503 -24.61 -17.50 -13.66
N ASP A 504 -23.90 -16.37 -13.77
CA ASP A 504 -24.04 -15.26 -12.84
C ASP A 504 -25.32 -14.44 -13.15
N PRO A 505 -26.19 -14.16 -12.14
CA PRO A 505 -27.43 -13.41 -12.36
C PRO A 505 -27.22 -12.00 -12.90
N VAL A 506 -26.14 -11.32 -12.50
CA VAL A 506 -25.83 -9.95 -12.94
C VAL A 506 -25.27 -9.97 -14.36
N HIS A 507 -24.37 -10.90 -14.67
CA HIS A 507 -23.89 -11.11 -16.05
C HIS A 507 -25.06 -11.38 -17.02
N LYS A 508 -26.02 -12.22 -16.60
CA LYS A 508 -27.24 -12.50 -17.37
C LYS A 508 -28.11 -11.26 -17.58
N LYS A 509 -28.25 -10.41 -16.55
CA LYS A 509 -28.97 -9.14 -16.65
C LYS A 509 -28.29 -8.19 -17.63
N ILE A 510 -26.98 -8.01 -17.52
CA ILE A 510 -26.17 -7.16 -18.41
C ILE A 510 -26.28 -7.65 -19.86
N ALA A 511 -26.13 -8.96 -20.11
CA ALA A 511 -26.25 -9.54 -21.44
C ALA A 511 -27.60 -9.20 -22.11
N LYS A 512 -28.71 -9.27 -21.36
CA LYS A 512 -30.05 -8.90 -21.85
C LYS A 512 -30.17 -7.42 -22.17
N LEU A 513 -29.59 -6.56 -21.33
CA LEU A 513 -29.60 -5.11 -21.58
C LEU A 513 -28.76 -4.75 -22.81
N VAL A 514 -27.61 -5.39 -22.99
CA VAL A 514 -26.78 -5.26 -24.20
C VAL A 514 -27.52 -5.72 -25.45
N ALA A 515 -28.20 -6.87 -25.38
CA ALA A 515 -28.99 -7.38 -26.50
C ALA A 515 -30.10 -6.39 -26.92
N ARG A 516 -30.88 -5.88 -25.96
CA ARG A 516 -31.91 -4.85 -26.21
C ARG A 516 -31.32 -3.57 -26.80
N ALA A 517 -30.19 -3.11 -26.29
CA ALA A 517 -29.53 -1.91 -26.82
C ALA A 517 -29.16 -2.07 -28.31
N TYR A 518 -28.79 -3.28 -28.75
CA TYR A 518 -28.47 -3.56 -30.15
C TYR A 518 -29.67 -3.88 -31.05
N GLU A 519 -30.85 -4.14 -30.49
CA GLU A 519 -32.12 -4.24 -31.24
C GLU A 519 -32.50 -2.87 -31.81
N ASP A 520 -32.33 -1.80 -31.02
CA ASP A 520 -32.77 -0.44 -31.36
C ASP A 520 -31.66 0.46 -31.94
N MET A 521 -30.39 0.19 -31.62
CA MET A 521 -29.25 1.05 -31.98
C MET A 521 -28.02 0.25 -32.44
N ASP A 522 -27.11 0.88 -33.19
CA ASP A 522 -25.82 0.27 -33.58
C ASP A 522 -24.69 0.51 -32.56
N VAL A 523 -24.92 1.41 -31.61
CA VAL A 523 -23.98 1.77 -30.55
C VAL A 523 -24.71 1.74 -29.21
N ILE A 524 -24.06 1.19 -28.18
CA ILE A 524 -24.60 1.18 -26.82
C ILE A 524 -24.36 2.54 -26.16
N ASP A 525 -25.44 3.19 -25.74
CA ASP A 525 -25.36 4.29 -24.78
C ASP A 525 -25.13 3.73 -23.36
N MET A 526 -23.93 3.98 -22.84
CA MET A 526 -23.52 3.50 -21.52
C MET A 526 -24.30 4.16 -20.39
N ASP A 527 -24.74 5.41 -20.55
CA ASP A 527 -25.47 6.11 -19.50
C ASP A 527 -26.87 5.54 -19.36
N SER A 528 -27.54 5.25 -20.48
CA SER A 528 -28.81 4.51 -20.51
C SER A 528 -28.67 3.08 -19.93
N LEU A 529 -27.57 2.39 -20.24
CA LEU A 529 -27.30 1.05 -19.72
C LEU A 529 -27.09 1.08 -18.19
N MET A 530 -26.35 2.06 -17.67
CA MET A 530 -26.07 2.20 -16.24
C MET A 530 -27.32 2.59 -15.44
N ASN A 531 -28.22 3.40 -16.00
CA ASN A 531 -29.48 3.79 -15.33
C ASN A 531 -30.42 2.60 -15.04
N GLN A 532 -30.21 1.46 -15.69
CA GLN A 532 -31.01 0.23 -15.50
C GLN A 532 -30.36 -0.77 -14.52
N LEU A 533 -29.22 -0.40 -13.94
CA LEU A 533 -28.43 -1.22 -13.03
C LEU A 533 -28.32 -0.56 -11.66
N ASP A 534 -28.29 -1.37 -10.60
CA ASP A 534 -27.99 -0.87 -9.26
C ASP A 534 -26.48 -0.63 -9.07
N ILE A 535 -26.10 -0.02 -7.93
CA ILE A 535 -24.70 0.36 -7.65
C ILE A 535 -23.74 -0.84 -7.68
N ASN A 536 -24.19 -2.03 -7.25
CA ASN A 536 -23.37 -3.25 -7.25
C ASN A 536 -23.25 -3.81 -8.67
N GLU A 537 -24.33 -3.79 -9.44
CA GLU A 537 -24.34 -4.25 -10.82
C GLU A 537 -23.52 -3.34 -11.76
N ILE A 538 -23.54 -2.02 -11.54
CA ILE A 538 -22.69 -1.05 -12.26
C ILE A 538 -21.20 -1.34 -11.99
N THR A 539 -20.85 -1.74 -10.77
CA THR A 539 -19.48 -2.14 -10.43
C THR A 539 -19.04 -3.37 -11.23
N ILE A 540 -19.92 -4.35 -11.41
CA ILE A 540 -19.65 -5.54 -12.21
C ILE A 540 -19.51 -5.18 -13.70
N LEU A 541 -20.38 -4.32 -14.23
CA LEU A 541 -20.27 -3.80 -15.60
C LEU A 541 -18.95 -3.05 -15.83
N HIS A 542 -18.49 -2.26 -14.86
CA HIS A 542 -17.21 -1.57 -14.95
C HIS A 542 -16.02 -2.54 -14.96
N ASN A 543 -16.09 -3.60 -14.16
CA ASN A 543 -15.08 -4.67 -14.16
C ASN A 543 -15.04 -5.42 -15.49
N ILE A 544 -16.21 -5.71 -16.08
CA ILE A 544 -16.31 -6.27 -17.44
C ILE A 544 -15.61 -5.35 -18.45
N LYS A 545 -15.83 -4.03 -18.39
CA LYS A 545 -15.21 -3.07 -19.31
C LYS A 545 -13.67 -3.05 -19.22
N LYS A 546 -13.13 -3.29 -18.02
CA LYS A 546 -11.67 -3.35 -17.76
C LYS A 546 -11.00 -4.62 -18.28
N VAL A 547 -11.76 -5.64 -18.68
CA VAL A 547 -11.19 -6.85 -19.28
C VAL A 547 -10.44 -6.46 -20.56
N ILE A 548 -9.16 -6.85 -20.63
CA ILE A 548 -8.28 -6.57 -21.77
C ILE A 548 -8.34 -7.78 -22.70
N ILE A 549 -8.77 -7.56 -23.93
CA ILE A 549 -8.79 -8.55 -25.00
C ILE A 549 -7.98 -7.99 -26.17
N PRO A 550 -6.86 -8.63 -26.56
CA PRO A 550 -6.09 -8.20 -27.73
C PRO A 550 -6.92 -8.26 -29.01
N GLU A 551 -6.93 -7.18 -29.80
CA GLU A 551 -7.74 -7.05 -31.02
C GLU A 551 -7.34 -8.07 -32.11
N ASP A 552 -6.07 -8.47 -32.14
CA ASP A 552 -5.48 -9.44 -33.06
C ASP A 552 -5.83 -10.90 -32.72
N ASN A 553 -6.50 -11.15 -31.59
CA ASN A 553 -6.77 -12.50 -31.09
C ASN A 553 -8.19 -12.71 -30.54
N THR A 554 -9.15 -11.84 -30.90
CA THR A 554 -10.51 -11.85 -30.34
C THR A 554 -11.29 -13.13 -30.64
N GLN A 555 -11.10 -13.74 -31.82
CA GLN A 555 -11.79 -15.00 -32.17
C GLN A 555 -11.29 -16.17 -31.31
N LYS A 556 -9.97 -16.28 -31.12
CA LYS A 556 -9.39 -17.31 -30.25
C LYS A 556 -9.82 -17.11 -28.80
N ALA A 557 -9.79 -15.86 -28.32
CA ALA A 557 -10.25 -15.52 -26.97
C ALA A 557 -11.73 -15.90 -26.76
N LEU A 558 -12.60 -15.64 -27.73
CA LEU A 558 -14.00 -16.06 -27.68
C LEU A 558 -14.13 -17.58 -27.53
N ILE A 559 -13.41 -18.36 -28.33
CA ILE A 559 -13.41 -19.83 -28.26
C ILE A 559 -12.91 -20.31 -26.89
N ASP A 560 -11.82 -19.74 -26.40
CA ASP A 560 -11.23 -20.11 -25.10
C ASP A 560 -12.19 -19.84 -23.93
N PHE A 561 -12.84 -18.66 -23.91
CA PHE A 561 -13.85 -18.33 -22.90
C PHE A 561 -15.05 -19.29 -22.95
N MET A 562 -15.51 -19.63 -24.15
CA MET A 562 -16.63 -20.54 -24.33
C MET A 562 -16.30 -21.97 -23.88
N ASN A 563 -15.12 -22.49 -24.24
CA ASN A 563 -14.65 -23.79 -23.77
C ASN A 563 -14.60 -23.84 -22.24
N GLN A 564 -14.21 -22.73 -21.61
CA GLN A 564 -14.16 -22.64 -20.15
C GLN A 564 -15.55 -22.65 -19.49
N ILE A 565 -16.55 -21.99 -20.08
CA ILE A 565 -17.95 -22.04 -19.61
C ILE A 565 -18.55 -23.43 -19.84
N GLN A 566 -18.39 -24.01 -21.03
CA GLN A 566 -18.90 -25.35 -21.35
C GLN A 566 -18.30 -26.41 -20.43
N LYS A 567 -16.99 -26.32 -20.16
CA LYS A 567 -16.31 -27.20 -19.22
C LYS A 567 -16.89 -27.08 -17.82
N PHE A 568 -17.21 -25.86 -17.36
CA PHE A 568 -17.86 -25.65 -16.07
C PHE A 568 -19.27 -26.26 -16.02
N ASP A 569 -20.09 -26.04 -17.04
CA ASP A 569 -21.45 -26.61 -17.10
C ASP A 569 -21.43 -28.14 -17.09
N LEU A 570 -20.51 -28.75 -17.86
CA LEU A 570 -20.30 -30.19 -17.87
C LEU A 570 -19.81 -30.70 -16.50
N MET A 571 -18.92 -29.99 -15.83
CA MET A 571 -18.47 -30.33 -14.47
C MET A 571 -19.59 -30.23 -13.44
N LYS A 572 -20.45 -29.21 -13.54
CA LYS A 572 -21.62 -29.05 -12.67
C LYS A 572 -22.60 -30.20 -12.88
N ARG A 573 -22.97 -30.49 -14.13
CA ARG A 573 -23.89 -31.59 -14.47
C ARG A 573 -23.33 -32.95 -14.08
N LYS A 574 -22.02 -33.16 -14.24
CA LYS A 574 -21.33 -34.33 -13.71
C LYS A 574 -21.53 -34.48 -12.20
N LYS A 575 -21.29 -33.40 -11.44
CA LYS A 575 -21.42 -33.40 -9.98
C LYS A 575 -22.86 -33.67 -9.54
N ASP A 576 -23.84 -33.11 -10.24
CA ASP A 576 -25.27 -33.33 -9.97
C ASP A 576 -25.63 -34.82 -10.18
N ILE A 577 -25.20 -35.41 -11.31
CA ILE A 577 -25.40 -36.83 -11.60
C ILE A 577 -24.68 -37.74 -10.59
N GLU A 578 -23.45 -37.43 -10.22
CA GLU A 578 -22.69 -38.18 -9.20
C GLU A 578 -23.36 -38.10 -7.82
N THR A 579 -24.01 -36.98 -7.50
CA THR A 579 -24.76 -36.81 -6.24
C THR A 579 -26.05 -37.63 -6.28
N GLU A 580 -26.81 -37.56 -7.36
CA GLU A 580 -28.04 -38.36 -7.56
C GLU A 580 -27.72 -39.87 -7.50
N LEU A 581 -26.66 -40.32 -8.17
CA LEU A 581 -26.19 -41.72 -8.11
C LEU A 581 -25.85 -42.16 -6.69
N LYS A 582 -25.09 -41.34 -5.93
CA LYS A 582 -24.74 -41.64 -4.53
C LYS A 582 -25.96 -41.72 -3.60
N GLU A 583 -26.97 -40.89 -3.83
CA GLU A 583 -28.21 -40.93 -3.05
C GLU A 583 -29.03 -42.18 -3.37
N MET A 584 -29.12 -42.54 -4.65
CA MET A 584 -29.81 -43.75 -5.09
C MET A 584 -29.09 -45.03 -4.64
N GLU A 585 -27.76 -45.02 -4.55
CA GLU A 585 -26.95 -46.17 -4.09
C GLU A 585 -27.23 -46.55 -2.63
N LYS A 586 -27.55 -45.57 -1.77
CA LYS A 586 -27.80 -45.77 -0.33
C LYS A 586 -29.11 -46.52 0.00
N LYS A 587 -30.01 -46.71 -0.96
CA LYS A 587 -31.25 -47.48 -0.76
C LYS A 587 -30.97 -48.98 -0.90
N GLU A 588 -31.30 -49.76 0.13
CA GLU A 588 -31.07 -51.23 0.17
C GLU A 588 -31.97 -52.00 -0.80
N ASN A 589 -33.23 -51.57 -0.98
CA ASN A 589 -34.18 -52.17 -1.93
C ASN A 589 -34.58 -51.15 -3.00
N LYS A 590 -34.12 -51.36 -4.24
CA LYS A 590 -34.36 -50.48 -5.39
C LYS A 590 -35.49 -51.04 -6.27
N SER A 591 -36.45 -50.20 -6.62
CA SER A 591 -37.51 -50.54 -7.58
C SER A 591 -36.95 -50.70 -9.01
N GLN A 592 -37.68 -51.39 -9.89
CA GLN A 592 -37.30 -51.49 -11.32
C GLN A 592 -37.14 -50.11 -12.00
N MET A 593 -37.95 -49.12 -11.61
CA MET A 593 -37.83 -47.75 -12.12
C MET A 593 -36.54 -47.07 -11.67
N GLU A 594 -36.12 -47.28 -10.41
CA GLU A 594 -34.87 -46.72 -9.89
C GLU A 594 -33.64 -47.37 -10.55
N ILE A 595 -33.69 -48.68 -10.85
CA ILE A 595 -32.64 -49.36 -11.60
C ILE A 595 -32.54 -48.81 -13.03
N ALA A 596 -33.67 -48.55 -13.69
CA ALA A 596 -33.69 -47.94 -15.02
C ALA A 596 -33.09 -46.52 -15.00
N ARG A 597 -33.43 -45.72 -13.99
CA ARG A 597 -32.90 -44.36 -13.80
C ARG A 597 -31.38 -44.36 -13.54
N ILE A 598 -30.87 -45.29 -12.73
CA ILE A 598 -29.42 -45.44 -12.52
C ILE A 598 -28.69 -45.73 -13.84
N ARG A 599 -29.23 -46.64 -14.68
CA ARG A 599 -28.63 -46.93 -16.00
C ARG A 599 -28.62 -45.69 -16.90
N GLU A 600 -29.70 -44.93 -16.91
CA GLU A 600 -29.80 -43.66 -17.65
C GLU A 600 -28.73 -42.65 -17.19
N LEU A 601 -28.60 -42.45 -15.88
CA LEU A 601 -27.61 -41.54 -15.29
C LEU A 601 -26.17 -41.96 -15.60
N CYS A 602 -25.86 -43.27 -15.58
CA CYS A 602 -24.54 -43.78 -15.98
C CYS A 602 -24.22 -43.48 -17.45
N ILE A 603 -25.19 -43.65 -18.36
CA ILE A 603 -25.02 -43.31 -19.79
C ILE A 603 -24.77 -41.81 -19.96
N GLN A 604 -25.52 -40.96 -19.23
CA GLN A 604 -25.34 -39.51 -19.26
C GLN A 604 -23.94 -39.12 -18.73
N LEU A 605 -23.48 -39.77 -17.65
CA LEU A 605 -22.16 -39.54 -17.08
C LEU A 605 -21.03 -39.92 -18.04
N GLU A 606 -21.12 -41.07 -18.72
CA GLU A 606 -20.15 -41.47 -19.74
C GLU A 606 -20.08 -40.48 -20.90
N LYS A 607 -21.22 -39.94 -21.34
CA LYS A 607 -21.29 -38.93 -22.39
C LYS A 607 -20.56 -37.65 -21.96
N ILE A 608 -20.84 -37.15 -20.76
CA ILE A 608 -20.18 -35.96 -20.20
C ILE A 608 -18.67 -36.17 -20.06
N LEU A 609 -18.23 -37.35 -19.60
CA LEU A 609 -16.80 -37.67 -19.46
C LEU A 609 -16.08 -37.75 -20.81
N LYS A 610 -16.77 -38.13 -21.90
CA LYS A 610 -16.22 -38.07 -23.26
C LYS A 610 -16.10 -36.63 -23.73
N GLU A 611 -17.14 -35.82 -23.56
CA GLU A 611 -17.14 -34.40 -23.94
C GLU A 611 -16.05 -33.60 -23.21
N LEU A 612 -15.87 -33.83 -21.90
CA LEU A 612 -14.80 -33.23 -21.09
C LEU A 612 -13.37 -33.62 -21.51
N LYS A 613 -13.17 -34.70 -22.28
CA LYS A 613 -11.84 -35.08 -22.81
C LYS A 613 -11.50 -34.34 -24.11
N HIS A 614 -12.50 -33.80 -24.79
CA HIS A 614 -12.35 -33.09 -26.06
C HIS A 614 -12.27 -31.57 -25.89
N LEU A 615 -12.58 -31.04 -24.70
CA LEU A 615 -12.46 -29.65 -24.25
C LEU A 615 -11.24 -29.46 -23.33
#